data_AF-A0A964IJS3-F1
#
_entry.id   AF-A0A964IJS3-F1
#
_cell.length_a   1.000
_cell.length_b   1.000
_cell.length_c   1.000
_cell.angle_alpha   90.00
_cell.angle_beta   90.00
_cell.angle_gamma   90.00
#
_symmetry.space_group_name_H-M   'P 1'
#
loop_
_entity.id
_entity.type
_entity.pdbx_description
1 polymer ?
#
loop_
_entity_poly.entity_id
_entity_poly.type
_entity_poly.pdbx_seq_one_letter_code
_entity_poly.pdbx_strand_id
1 'polypeptide(L)'
;MNTDVIKRFLPALLMLVVATVVVVAMADQAQRPATSMSAATETRPPVGKDSVKFLVLGDTGTGARAQNEVADQAWKSHQTFPYEFAIMLGDNIYGSERPQDVSLKFERPYKAMLDANIPFYAALGNHDDPNQRYYKPFGMGGQRFYTDQKKDVRFDVLDSNYMDEDQQAWLEKELKESNAKWKIAYFHHPLYSSGATHGSEVDRRAIVEPLFMKYGVNVVFAGHEHFYERVKPQNGIQYFTAGGSAKLREGNIRTTGMTARGFDTEQS
;
A
#
# COMPACT_ATOMS: atom_id res chain seq x y z
N MET A 1 -29.57 -7.63 -47.26
CA MET A 1 -30.16 -7.70 -45.91
C MET A 1 -29.50 -8.85 -45.18
N ASN A 2 -29.02 -8.56 -43.98
CA ASN A 2 -27.95 -9.27 -43.26
C ASN A 2 -28.35 -10.64 -42.68
N THR A 3 -27.44 -11.60 -42.76
CA THR A 3 -27.38 -12.79 -41.89
C THR A 3 -25.91 -13.06 -41.57
N ASP A 4 -25.55 -13.12 -40.29
CA ASP A 4 -24.43 -13.89 -39.69
C ASP A 4 -24.43 -13.65 -38.17
N VAL A 5 -24.84 -14.63 -37.33
CA VAL A 5 -24.07 -15.73 -36.70
C VAL A 5 -23.12 -15.29 -35.56
N ILE A 6 -23.57 -15.60 -34.33
CA ILE A 6 -22.87 -16.14 -33.14
C ILE A 6 -21.34 -15.88 -33.01
N LYS A 7 -20.91 -15.17 -31.94
CA LYS A 7 -19.93 -15.64 -30.90
C LYS A 7 -19.41 -14.53 -29.96
N ARG A 8 -19.44 -14.90 -28.66
CA ARG A 8 -18.45 -14.64 -27.58
C ARG A 8 -18.43 -13.28 -26.85
N PHE A 9 -18.70 -13.41 -25.55
CA PHE A 9 -18.19 -12.61 -24.43
C PHE A 9 -16.74 -12.14 -24.65
N LEU A 10 -16.50 -10.84 -24.46
CA LEU A 10 -15.18 -10.30 -24.16
C LEU A 10 -15.16 -9.88 -22.68
N PRO A 11 -14.19 -10.36 -21.86
CA PRO A 11 -13.92 -9.76 -20.57
C PRO A 11 -13.14 -8.45 -20.77
N ALA A 12 -13.51 -7.42 -20.02
CA ALA A 12 -12.71 -6.20 -19.90
C ALA A 12 -11.36 -6.54 -19.27
N LEU A 13 -10.29 -6.22 -20.00
CA LEU A 13 -8.90 -6.41 -19.60
C LEU A 13 -8.58 -5.37 -18.51
N LEU A 14 -8.37 -5.86 -17.29
CA LEU A 14 -7.91 -5.07 -16.15
C LEU A 14 -6.37 -5.03 -16.19
N MET A 15 -5.77 -3.84 -16.29
CA MET A 15 -4.33 -3.70 -16.04
C MET A 15 -4.09 -3.88 -14.55
N LEU A 16 -3.26 -4.87 -14.24
CA LEU A 16 -2.70 -5.10 -12.92
C LEU A 16 -1.25 -4.60 -13.01
N VAL A 17 -0.94 -3.44 -12.41
CA VAL A 17 0.47 -3.03 -12.26
C VAL A 17 1.14 -3.99 -11.28
N VAL A 18 1.84 -4.98 -11.81
CA VAL A 18 2.80 -5.79 -11.06
C VAL A 18 4.20 -5.22 -11.29
N ALA A 19 4.76 -4.58 -10.27
CA ALA A 19 6.16 -4.19 -10.29
C ALA A 19 7.04 -5.44 -10.13
N THR A 20 7.82 -5.79 -11.15
CA THR A 20 8.98 -6.68 -10.99
C THR A 20 10.23 -6.06 -11.61
N VAL A 21 11.32 -6.07 -10.83
CA VAL A 21 12.68 -5.73 -11.23
C VAL A 21 13.31 -6.94 -11.90
N VAL A 22 13.81 -6.78 -13.13
CA VAL A 22 14.85 -7.65 -13.70
C VAL A 22 15.95 -6.74 -14.25
N VAL A 23 17.12 -6.78 -13.61
CA VAL A 23 18.35 -6.22 -14.16
C VAL A 23 18.96 -7.27 -15.08
N VAL A 24 19.01 -6.99 -16.37
CA VAL A 24 19.99 -7.62 -17.27
C VAL A 24 20.73 -6.50 -17.97
N ALA A 25 22.01 -6.36 -17.63
CA ALA A 25 22.96 -5.59 -18.42
C ALA A 25 23.28 -6.35 -19.71
N MET A 26 23.36 -5.63 -20.85
CA MET A 26 24.53 -5.60 -21.74
C MET A 26 24.22 -4.90 -23.09
N ALA A 27 25.08 -3.92 -23.40
CA ALA A 27 25.64 -3.49 -24.69
C ALA A 27 24.83 -3.49 -26.02
N ASP A 28 24.74 -2.28 -26.58
CA ASP A 28 25.05 -1.82 -27.95
C ASP A 28 24.39 -2.41 -29.23
N GLN A 29 23.82 -1.47 -29.99
CA GLN A 29 23.59 -1.36 -31.45
C GLN A 29 22.68 -2.33 -32.26
N ALA A 30 21.76 -1.66 -32.97
CA ALA A 30 21.30 -1.87 -34.36
C ALA A 30 20.19 -2.89 -34.70
N GLN A 31 19.07 -2.32 -35.20
CA GLN A 31 18.11 -2.81 -36.20
C GLN A 31 17.49 -4.22 -36.06
N ARG A 32 16.14 -4.28 -35.91
CA ARG A 32 15.26 -5.26 -36.59
C ARG A 32 13.74 -4.97 -36.40
N PRO A 33 12.86 -5.56 -37.24
CA PRO A 33 11.57 -5.02 -37.65
C PRO A 33 10.38 -5.43 -36.75
N ALA A 34 9.23 -4.79 -37.02
CA ALA A 34 7.94 -4.99 -36.37
C ALA A 34 7.61 -6.47 -36.15
N THR A 35 7.46 -6.85 -34.89
CA THR A 35 7.02 -8.18 -34.45
C THR A 35 5.81 -8.06 -33.54
N SER A 36 4.94 -9.06 -33.69
CA SER A 36 3.64 -9.30 -33.06
C SER A 36 3.51 -8.83 -31.61
N MET A 37 2.34 -8.30 -31.25
CA MET A 37 1.92 -8.14 -29.85
C MET A 37 2.01 -9.50 -29.13
N SER A 38 3.09 -9.68 -28.38
CA SER A 38 3.25 -10.78 -27.44
C SER A 38 2.23 -10.57 -26.32
N ALA A 39 1.44 -11.61 -26.05
CA ALA A 39 0.56 -11.66 -24.90
C ALA A 39 1.34 -11.26 -23.63
N ALA A 40 0.77 -10.35 -22.83
CA ALA A 40 1.31 -9.95 -21.55
C ALA A 40 1.56 -11.21 -20.72
N THR A 41 2.83 -11.53 -20.51
CA THR A 41 3.24 -12.64 -19.66
C THR A 41 2.91 -12.20 -18.24
N GLU A 42 1.92 -12.84 -17.60
CA GLU A 42 1.68 -12.70 -16.15
C GLU A 42 2.95 -13.12 -15.40
N THR A 43 3.84 -12.17 -15.14
CA THR A 43 5.01 -12.41 -14.31
C THR A 43 4.56 -12.38 -12.86
N ARG A 44 4.24 -13.56 -12.32
CA ARG A 44 4.09 -13.72 -10.87
C ARG A 44 5.39 -13.29 -10.20
N PRO A 45 5.36 -12.52 -9.10
CA PRO A 45 6.55 -12.24 -8.31
C PRO A 45 7.25 -13.56 -7.94
N PRO A 46 8.59 -13.59 -7.77
CA PRO A 46 9.27 -14.79 -7.29
C PRO A 46 8.82 -15.08 -5.84
N VAL A 47 7.77 -15.89 -5.69
CA VAL A 47 7.25 -16.29 -4.39
C VAL A 47 7.97 -17.56 -3.95
N GLY A 48 8.97 -17.40 -3.08
CA GLY A 48 9.51 -18.51 -2.32
C GLY A 48 8.47 -19.06 -1.34
N LYS A 49 8.58 -20.35 -0.98
CA LYS A 49 7.68 -21.01 -0.01
C LYS A 49 7.52 -20.23 1.30
N ASP A 50 8.58 -19.56 1.74
CA ASP A 50 8.63 -18.83 3.01
C ASP A 50 8.31 -17.33 2.87
N SER A 51 7.85 -16.88 1.71
CA SER A 51 7.49 -15.48 1.49
C SER A 51 6.32 -15.09 2.39
N VAL A 52 6.36 -13.86 2.92
CA VAL A 52 5.19 -13.22 3.53
C VAL A 52 4.44 -12.48 2.43
N LYS A 53 3.16 -12.80 2.26
CA LYS A 53 2.30 -12.16 1.26
C LYS A 53 1.23 -11.36 1.97
N PHE A 54 1.11 -10.08 1.66
CA PHE A 54 0.15 -9.19 2.29
C PHE A 54 -0.37 -8.16 1.30
N LEU A 55 -1.57 -7.65 1.56
CA LEU A 55 -2.17 -6.54 0.84
C LEU A 55 -1.83 -5.23 1.55
N VAL A 56 -1.65 -4.16 0.78
CA VAL A 56 -1.44 -2.79 1.29
C VAL A 56 -2.60 -1.92 0.82
N LEU A 57 -3.26 -1.22 1.75
CA LEU A 57 -4.37 -0.31 1.48
C LEU A 57 -4.14 0.99 2.26
N GLY A 58 -4.28 2.15 1.62
CA GLY A 58 -4.28 3.45 2.30
C GLY A 58 -5.47 4.29 1.88
N ASP A 59 -5.95 5.15 2.77
CA ASP A 59 -6.97 6.17 2.47
C ASP A 59 -8.26 5.50 1.96
N THR A 60 -8.74 4.57 2.77
CA THR A 60 -9.96 3.79 2.52
C THR A 60 -11.16 4.50 3.15
N GLY A 61 -12.33 3.85 3.26
CA GLY A 61 -13.33 4.32 4.20
C GLY A 61 -14.24 5.45 3.73
N THR A 62 -14.46 5.60 2.42
CA THR A 62 -15.46 6.54 1.89
C THR A 62 -16.85 5.91 1.74
N GLY A 63 -16.90 4.58 1.59
CA GLY A 63 -18.09 3.83 1.17
C GLY A 63 -18.50 4.09 -0.29
N ALA A 64 -17.70 4.85 -1.04
CA ALA A 64 -18.01 5.23 -2.41
C ALA A 64 -17.69 4.11 -3.40
N ARG A 65 -18.14 4.28 -4.65
CA ARG A 65 -17.95 3.33 -5.74
C ARG A 65 -16.49 2.92 -5.93
N ALA A 66 -15.57 3.89 -6.02
CA ALA A 66 -14.14 3.62 -6.23
C ALA A 66 -13.55 2.70 -5.14
N GLN A 67 -13.91 2.91 -3.87
CA GLN A 67 -13.48 2.01 -2.79
C GLN A 67 -14.00 0.59 -2.98
N ASN A 68 -15.28 0.43 -3.34
CA ASN A 68 -15.87 -0.89 -3.56
C ASN A 68 -15.20 -1.59 -4.76
N GLU A 69 -14.87 -0.86 -5.82
CA GLU A 69 -14.14 -1.41 -6.96
C GLU A 69 -12.72 -1.87 -6.56
N VAL A 70 -11.99 -1.07 -5.75
CA VAL A 70 -10.69 -1.48 -5.20
C VAL A 70 -10.82 -2.72 -4.31
N ALA A 71 -11.84 -2.79 -3.45
CA ALA A 71 -12.08 -3.94 -2.58
C ALA A 71 -12.42 -5.22 -3.38
N ASP A 72 -13.21 -5.10 -4.45
CA ASP A 72 -13.49 -6.20 -5.38
C ASP A 72 -12.21 -6.70 -6.06
N GLN A 73 -11.31 -5.79 -6.46
CA GLN A 73 -10.02 -6.18 -7.06
C GLN A 73 -9.05 -6.77 -6.05
N ALA A 74 -9.05 -6.29 -4.80
CA ALA A 74 -8.29 -6.88 -3.72
C ALA A 74 -8.74 -8.34 -3.47
N TRP A 75 -10.04 -8.61 -3.51
CA TRP A 75 -10.57 -9.96 -3.36
C TRP A 75 -10.26 -10.85 -4.57
N LYS A 76 -10.43 -10.35 -5.80
CA LYS A 76 -10.05 -11.10 -7.02
C LYS A 76 -8.56 -11.44 -7.04
N SER A 77 -7.71 -10.50 -6.65
CA SER A 77 -6.26 -10.72 -6.53
C SER A 77 -5.93 -11.80 -5.49
N HIS A 78 -6.69 -11.90 -4.39
CA HIS A 78 -6.50 -12.97 -3.42
C HIS A 78 -6.70 -14.37 -4.02
N GLN A 79 -7.64 -14.52 -4.96
CA GLN A 79 -7.95 -15.82 -5.58
C GLN A 79 -6.80 -16.36 -6.45
N THR A 80 -5.99 -15.47 -7.01
CA THR A 80 -4.84 -15.83 -7.87
C THR A 80 -3.51 -15.70 -7.14
N PHE A 81 -3.44 -14.82 -6.13
CA PHE A 81 -2.29 -14.57 -5.29
C PHE A 81 -2.74 -14.48 -3.81
N PRO A 82 -2.89 -15.62 -3.13
CA PRO A 82 -3.40 -15.62 -1.76
C PRO A 82 -2.42 -14.92 -0.81
N TYR A 83 -2.83 -13.76 -0.29
CA TYR A 83 -2.15 -13.03 0.77
C TYR A 83 -2.70 -13.40 2.16
N GLU A 84 -1.87 -13.30 3.18
CA GLU A 84 -2.15 -13.78 4.54
C GLU A 84 -2.88 -12.73 5.40
N PHE A 85 -2.76 -11.44 5.08
CA PHE A 85 -3.34 -10.32 5.81
C PHE A 85 -3.32 -9.03 4.95
N ALA A 86 -3.96 -7.98 5.45
CA ALA A 86 -3.89 -6.62 4.90
C ALA A 86 -3.34 -5.62 5.92
N ILE A 87 -2.52 -4.68 5.49
CA ILE A 87 -2.15 -3.50 6.29
C ILE A 87 -2.94 -2.29 5.80
N MET A 88 -3.37 -1.44 6.73
CA MET A 88 -4.05 -0.18 6.43
C MET A 88 -3.17 1.01 6.81
N LEU A 89 -2.94 1.92 5.89
CA LEU A 89 -2.00 3.03 6.02
C LEU A 89 -2.65 4.30 6.60
N GLY A 90 -3.71 4.16 7.40
CA GLY A 90 -4.47 5.28 7.95
C GLY A 90 -5.49 5.88 6.99
N ASP A 91 -6.28 6.80 7.53
CA ASP A 91 -7.52 7.30 6.94
C ASP A 91 -8.43 6.11 6.60
N ASN A 92 -8.77 5.36 7.66
CA ASN A 92 -9.53 4.12 7.57
C ASN A 92 -11.03 4.38 7.43
N ILE A 93 -11.56 5.46 8.02
CA ILE A 93 -12.97 5.87 7.92
C ILE A 93 -13.06 7.40 7.75
N TYR A 94 -13.59 7.87 6.62
CA TYR A 94 -13.78 9.31 6.40
C TYR A 94 -15.11 9.82 6.96
N GLY A 95 -15.06 10.93 7.70
CA GLY A 95 -16.24 11.70 8.11
C GLY A 95 -16.96 11.09 9.31
N SER A 96 -18.28 10.88 9.22
CA SER A 96 -19.05 10.27 10.32
C SER A 96 -18.62 8.81 10.57
N GLU A 97 -18.48 8.42 11.83
CA GLU A 97 -18.05 7.09 12.27
C GLU A 97 -19.13 6.36 13.11
N ARG A 98 -20.41 6.59 12.82
CA ARG A 98 -21.49 5.84 13.50
C ARG A 98 -21.41 4.37 13.08
N PRO A 99 -22.01 3.43 13.82
CA PRO A 99 -21.98 2.02 13.45
C PRO A 99 -22.43 1.73 12.00
N GLN A 100 -23.41 2.48 11.49
CA GLN A 100 -23.83 2.37 10.09
C GLN A 100 -22.75 2.85 9.11
N ASP A 101 -22.00 3.89 9.46
CA ASP A 101 -20.88 4.38 8.67
C ASP A 101 -19.75 3.35 8.61
N VAL A 102 -19.36 2.77 9.75
CA VAL A 102 -18.34 1.71 9.81
C VAL A 102 -18.76 0.52 8.94
N SER A 103 -20.05 0.13 9.00
CA SER A 103 -20.57 -0.92 8.15
C SER A 103 -20.48 -0.58 6.66
N LEU A 104 -20.87 0.64 6.28
CA LEU A 104 -20.84 1.10 4.89
C LEU A 104 -19.42 1.29 4.34
N LYS A 105 -18.49 1.71 5.19
CA LYS A 105 -17.16 2.20 4.79
C LYS A 105 -16.07 1.15 4.98
N PHE A 106 -16.30 0.10 5.76
CA PHE A 106 -15.33 -0.96 5.96
C PHE A 106 -15.95 -2.36 5.87
N GLU A 107 -16.95 -2.67 6.69
CA GLU A 107 -17.45 -4.05 6.79
C GLU A 107 -18.05 -4.57 5.48
N ARG A 108 -18.83 -3.73 4.77
CA ARG A 108 -19.44 -4.11 3.49
C ARG A 108 -18.41 -4.17 2.35
N PRO A 109 -17.58 -3.14 2.09
CA PRO A 109 -16.57 -3.22 1.03
C PRO A 109 -15.65 -4.43 1.17
N TYR A 110 -15.20 -4.74 2.40
CA TYR A 110 -14.24 -5.82 2.66
C TYR A 110 -14.89 -7.11 3.16
N LYS A 111 -16.22 -7.27 3.00
CA LYS A 111 -16.96 -8.41 3.54
C LYS A 111 -16.37 -9.76 3.14
N ALA A 112 -15.99 -9.93 1.87
CA ALA A 112 -15.44 -11.19 1.39
C ALA A 112 -14.12 -11.57 2.08
N MET A 113 -13.27 -10.58 2.38
CA MET A 113 -12.01 -10.77 3.12
C MET A 113 -12.29 -11.07 4.60
N LEU A 114 -13.25 -10.37 5.22
CA LEU A 114 -13.66 -10.59 6.60
C LEU A 114 -14.27 -11.98 6.79
N ASP A 115 -15.16 -12.42 5.90
CA ASP A 115 -15.76 -13.76 5.91
C ASP A 115 -14.70 -14.86 5.72
N ALA A 116 -13.63 -14.57 4.97
CA ALA A 116 -12.48 -15.43 4.80
C ALA A 116 -11.47 -15.38 5.96
N ASN A 117 -11.75 -14.64 7.03
CA ASN A 117 -10.88 -14.43 8.19
C ASN A 117 -9.50 -13.85 7.83
N ILE A 118 -9.42 -13.01 6.81
CA ILE A 118 -8.19 -12.27 6.50
C ILE A 118 -8.07 -11.10 7.49
N PRO A 119 -7.05 -11.05 8.34
CA PRO A 119 -6.90 -9.99 9.33
C PRO A 119 -6.42 -8.68 8.69
N PHE A 120 -6.85 -7.56 9.28
CA PHE A 120 -6.39 -6.21 8.94
C PHE A 120 -5.58 -5.64 10.10
N TYR A 121 -4.52 -4.89 9.79
CA TYR A 121 -3.66 -4.20 10.76
C TYR A 121 -3.52 -2.74 10.36
N ALA A 122 -4.18 -1.84 11.08
CA ALA A 122 -4.25 -0.43 10.71
C ALA A 122 -3.23 0.45 11.43
N ALA A 123 -2.76 1.49 10.73
CA ALA A 123 -2.27 2.73 11.30
C ALA A 123 -3.42 3.75 11.38
N LEU A 124 -3.23 4.84 12.13
CA LEU A 124 -4.15 5.98 12.12
C LEU A 124 -3.67 7.05 11.13
N GLY A 125 -4.61 7.64 10.42
CA GLY A 125 -4.44 8.84 9.60
C GLY A 125 -5.04 10.08 10.23
N ASN A 126 -4.95 11.21 9.56
CA ASN A 126 -5.40 12.50 10.10
C ASN A 126 -6.93 12.66 10.04
N HIS A 127 -7.65 11.78 9.36
CA HIS A 127 -9.11 11.74 9.36
C HIS A 127 -9.72 10.78 10.38
N ASP A 128 -8.92 9.94 11.02
CA ASP A 128 -9.42 8.88 11.89
C ASP A 128 -9.70 9.36 13.32
N ASP A 129 -10.81 8.90 13.91
CA ASP A 129 -11.02 8.98 15.35
C ASP A 129 -9.99 8.11 16.09
N PRO A 130 -9.28 8.63 17.11
CA PRO A 130 -8.31 7.85 17.89
C PRO A 130 -8.89 6.58 18.54
N ASN A 131 -10.21 6.50 18.75
CA ASN A 131 -10.88 5.32 19.28
C ASN A 131 -10.96 4.15 18.30
N GLN A 132 -10.67 4.36 17.01
CA GLN A 132 -10.55 3.28 16.03
C GLN A 132 -9.50 2.22 16.46
N ARG A 133 -8.53 2.58 17.30
CA ARG A 133 -7.59 1.62 17.91
C ARG A 133 -8.27 0.49 18.70
N TYR A 134 -9.49 0.72 19.16
CA TYR A 134 -10.30 -0.29 19.86
C TYR A 134 -11.24 -1.07 18.95
N TYR A 135 -11.36 -0.68 17.67
CA TYR A 135 -12.16 -1.41 16.72
C TYR A 135 -11.45 -2.71 16.33
N LYS A 136 -11.96 -3.84 16.85
CA LYS A 136 -11.28 -5.15 16.77
C LYS A 136 -10.83 -5.54 15.36
N PRO A 137 -11.62 -5.32 14.29
CA PRO A 137 -11.20 -5.68 12.94
C PRO A 137 -9.93 -4.98 12.45
N PHE A 138 -9.53 -3.84 13.03
CA PHE A 138 -8.31 -3.12 12.64
C PHE A 138 -7.03 -3.65 13.29
N GLY A 139 -7.12 -4.63 14.19
CA GLY A 139 -5.93 -5.35 14.69
C GLY A 139 -4.96 -4.51 15.53
N MET A 140 -5.33 -3.30 15.95
CA MET A 140 -4.46 -2.36 16.65
C MET A 140 -4.28 -2.66 18.15
N GLY A 141 -5.15 -3.50 18.73
CA GLY A 141 -5.04 -3.91 20.14
C GLY A 141 -5.14 -2.75 21.15
N GLY A 142 -5.81 -1.65 20.79
CA GLY A 142 -5.90 -0.46 21.64
C GLY A 142 -4.67 0.45 21.61
N GLN A 143 -3.67 0.13 20.79
CA GLN A 143 -2.41 0.87 20.67
C GLN A 143 -2.47 1.83 19.48
N ARG A 144 -1.81 3.00 19.60
CA ARG A 144 -1.65 3.95 18.48
C ARG A 144 -0.46 3.59 17.57
N PHE A 145 0.57 3.00 18.16
CA PHE A 145 1.75 2.47 17.50
C PHE A 145 2.05 1.10 18.11
N TYR A 146 2.52 0.16 17.31
CA TYR A 146 2.73 -1.21 17.74
C TYR A 146 3.62 -1.94 16.75
N THR A 147 4.00 -3.16 17.12
CA THR A 147 4.80 -4.03 16.27
C THR A 147 4.09 -5.33 16.02
N ASP A 148 4.29 -5.87 14.83
CA ASP A 148 3.88 -7.22 14.48
C ASP A 148 5.04 -7.94 13.80
N GLN A 149 5.04 -9.26 13.86
CA GLN A 149 6.05 -10.08 13.20
C GLN A 149 5.42 -11.29 12.54
N LYS A 150 5.71 -11.45 11.24
CA LYS A 150 5.28 -12.58 10.41
C LYS A 150 6.52 -13.24 9.83
N LYS A 151 6.82 -14.47 10.27
CA LYS A 151 8.05 -15.19 9.89
C LYS A 151 9.29 -14.31 10.21
N ASP A 152 10.18 -14.12 9.25
CA ASP A 152 11.38 -13.28 9.36
C ASP A 152 11.14 -11.79 9.01
N VAL A 153 9.88 -11.36 8.89
CA VAL A 153 9.49 -9.98 8.55
C VAL A 153 8.84 -9.31 9.75
N ARG A 154 9.45 -8.22 10.20
CA ARG A 154 8.91 -7.33 11.23
C ARG A 154 8.19 -6.16 10.61
N PHE A 155 7.10 -5.75 11.23
CA PHE A 155 6.31 -4.58 10.90
C PHE A 155 6.29 -3.62 12.10
N ASP A 156 6.73 -2.39 11.88
CA ASP A 156 6.71 -1.30 12.87
C ASP A 156 5.63 -0.29 12.42
N VAL A 157 4.54 -0.19 13.19
CA VAL A 157 3.36 0.63 12.87
C VAL A 157 3.41 1.90 13.69
N LEU A 158 3.42 3.06 13.02
CA LEU A 158 3.56 4.36 13.68
C LEU A 158 2.31 5.21 13.54
N ASP A 159 2.01 5.95 14.60
CA ASP A 159 1.06 7.07 14.56
C ASP A 159 1.79 8.32 14.08
N SER A 160 1.72 8.57 12.77
CA SER A 160 2.30 9.77 12.16
C SER A 160 1.53 11.06 12.46
N ASN A 161 0.36 11.03 13.09
CA ASN A 161 -0.27 12.25 13.58
C ASN A 161 0.54 12.84 14.75
N TYR A 162 1.14 11.96 15.57
CA TYR A 162 1.84 12.33 16.81
C TYR A 162 3.17 11.58 16.96
N MET A 163 4.25 12.12 16.38
CA MET A 163 5.61 11.60 16.54
C MET A 163 6.29 12.11 17.82
N ASP A 164 5.63 11.92 18.97
CA ASP A 164 6.17 12.34 20.27
C ASP A 164 7.35 11.50 20.76
N GLU A 165 8.01 12.00 21.82
CA GLU A 165 9.23 11.39 22.39
C GLU A 165 8.99 9.95 22.87
N ASP A 166 7.81 9.63 23.39
CA ASP A 166 7.46 8.28 23.83
C ASP A 166 7.46 7.29 22.65
N GLN A 167 6.84 7.67 21.52
CA GLN A 167 6.85 6.87 20.31
C GLN A 167 8.27 6.73 19.74
N GLN A 168 9.07 7.80 19.75
CA GLN A 168 10.44 7.77 19.25
C GLN A 168 11.34 6.85 20.08
N ALA A 169 11.28 6.96 21.41
CA ALA A 169 12.06 6.12 22.31
C ALA A 169 11.62 4.64 22.22
N TRP A 170 10.31 4.39 22.11
CA TRP A 170 9.79 3.06 21.85
C TRP A 170 10.31 2.49 20.53
N LEU A 171 10.23 3.24 19.44
CA LEU A 171 10.69 2.80 18.12
C LEU A 171 12.18 2.47 18.11
N GLU A 172 13.03 3.32 18.72
CA GLU A 172 14.46 3.04 18.81
C GLU A 172 14.74 1.74 19.58
N LYS A 173 14.08 1.54 20.72
CA LYS A 173 14.21 0.30 21.51
C LYS A 173 13.81 -0.92 20.68
N GLU A 174 12.64 -0.86 20.06
CA GLU A 174 12.04 -1.94 19.28
C GLU A 174 12.89 -2.32 18.06
N LEU A 175 13.43 -1.34 17.34
CA LEU A 175 14.32 -1.57 16.21
C LEU A 175 15.67 -2.13 16.65
N LYS A 176 16.22 -1.65 17.77
CA LYS A 176 17.50 -2.10 18.33
C LYS A 176 17.46 -3.55 18.80
N GLU A 177 16.34 -3.99 19.36
CA GLU A 177 16.15 -5.36 19.87
C GLU A 177 15.81 -6.37 18.76
N SER A 178 15.48 -5.91 17.55
CA SER A 178 15.01 -6.75 16.45
C SER A 178 16.12 -7.42 15.64
N ASN A 179 16.07 -8.75 15.59
CA ASN A 179 16.90 -9.59 14.71
C ASN A 179 16.17 -10.02 13.42
N ALA A 180 15.04 -9.40 13.07
CA ALA A 180 14.29 -9.74 11.86
C ALA A 180 15.14 -9.44 10.60
N LYS A 181 15.07 -10.35 9.61
CA LYS A 181 15.80 -10.20 8.33
C LYS A 181 15.24 -9.06 7.49
N TRP A 182 13.92 -8.89 7.54
CA TRP A 182 13.22 -7.78 6.91
C TRP A 182 12.53 -6.95 7.99
N LYS A 183 12.72 -5.63 7.91
CA LYS A 183 12.05 -4.63 8.74
C LYS A 183 11.27 -3.69 7.83
N ILE A 184 9.97 -3.59 8.07
CA ILE A 184 9.03 -2.78 7.31
C ILE A 184 8.39 -1.80 8.28
N ALA A 185 8.42 -0.50 7.98
CA ALA A 185 7.64 0.48 8.73
C ALA A 185 6.41 0.90 7.92
N TYR A 186 5.29 1.21 8.58
CA TYR A 186 4.18 1.86 7.91
C TYR A 186 3.39 2.80 8.82
N PHE A 187 2.88 3.85 8.21
CA PHE A 187 2.16 4.96 8.85
C PHE A 187 1.40 5.75 7.79
N HIS A 188 0.78 6.87 8.15
CA HIS A 188 -0.07 7.61 7.21
C HIS A 188 0.67 8.62 6.34
N HIS A 189 1.49 9.49 6.92
CA HIS A 189 2.07 10.65 6.22
C HIS A 189 3.40 10.32 5.52
N PRO A 190 3.54 10.47 4.18
CA PRO A 190 4.71 10.01 3.43
C PRO A 190 5.96 10.88 3.65
N LEU A 191 7.09 10.27 4.06
CA LEU A 191 8.37 10.97 4.25
C LEU A 191 8.96 11.53 2.94
N TYR A 192 8.66 10.84 1.85
CA TYR A 192 9.01 11.21 0.49
C TYR A 192 7.77 11.06 -0.38
N SER A 193 7.40 12.13 -1.06
CA SER A 193 6.38 12.08 -2.09
C SER A 193 6.52 13.22 -3.09
N SER A 194 6.18 12.93 -4.34
CA SER A 194 6.07 13.89 -5.45
C SER A 194 4.66 14.48 -5.58
N GLY A 195 3.81 14.33 -4.57
CA GLY A 195 2.47 14.91 -4.54
C GLY A 195 2.49 16.44 -4.55
N ALA A 196 1.61 17.04 -5.35
CA ALA A 196 1.44 18.48 -5.43
C ALA A 196 0.60 19.05 -4.29
N THR A 197 -0.25 18.22 -3.66
CA THR A 197 -1.21 18.63 -2.64
C THR A 197 -0.56 18.76 -1.26
N HIS A 198 0.07 17.71 -0.74
CA HIS A 198 0.78 17.72 0.54
C HIS A 198 2.29 17.49 0.37
N GLY A 199 2.67 16.51 -0.45
CA GLY A 199 4.06 16.21 -0.78
C GLY A 199 4.79 15.48 0.36
N SER A 200 6.08 15.78 0.50
CA SER A 200 6.97 15.10 1.46
C SER A 200 6.88 15.68 2.87
N GLU A 201 6.80 14.80 3.86
CA GLU A 201 6.68 15.17 5.28
C GLU A 201 8.05 15.26 5.95
N VAL A 202 8.72 16.39 5.68
CA VAL A 202 10.14 16.60 6.00
C VAL A 202 10.45 16.61 7.49
N ASP A 203 9.55 17.13 8.32
CA ASP A 203 9.74 17.21 9.77
C ASP A 203 9.66 15.81 10.40
N ARG A 204 8.68 15.01 9.96
CA ARG A 204 8.55 13.60 10.37
C ARG A 204 9.75 12.79 9.91
N ARG A 205 10.23 13.03 8.69
CA ARG A 205 11.42 12.37 8.13
C ARG A 205 12.65 12.64 8.99
N ALA A 206 12.85 13.87 9.42
CA ALA A 206 13.99 14.25 10.27
C ALA A 206 14.01 13.49 11.62
N ILE A 207 12.85 13.03 12.09
CA ILE A 207 12.70 12.27 13.33
C ILE A 207 13.00 10.77 13.11
N VAL A 208 12.29 10.13 12.16
CA VAL A 208 12.28 8.66 12.09
C VAL A 208 13.32 8.07 11.13
N GLU A 209 13.70 8.79 10.06
CA GLU A 209 14.63 8.25 9.07
C GLU A 209 16.03 7.95 9.66
N PRO A 210 16.59 8.77 10.57
CA PRO A 210 17.85 8.41 11.23
C PRO A 210 17.79 7.07 11.97
N LEU A 211 16.67 6.75 12.62
CA LEU A 211 16.46 5.46 13.28
C LEU A 211 16.34 4.33 12.27
N PHE A 212 15.59 4.56 11.18
CA PHE A 212 15.41 3.60 10.10
C PHE A 212 16.75 3.22 9.45
N MET A 213 17.60 4.21 9.17
CA MET A 213 18.94 4.00 8.63
C MET A 213 19.84 3.27 9.63
N LYS A 214 19.82 3.67 10.90
CA LYS A 214 20.68 3.09 11.95
C LYS A 214 20.40 1.61 12.21
N TYR A 215 19.13 1.19 12.14
CA TYR A 215 18.70 -0.17 12.48
C TYR A 215 18.27 -1.03 11.28
N GLY A 216 18.45 -0.50 10.06
CA GLY A 216 18.29 -1.25 8.81
C GLY A 216 16.84 -1.56 8.45
N VAL A 217 15.96 -0.56 8.49
CA VAL A 217 14.63 -0.66 7.89
C VAL A 217 14.76 -0.76 6.36
N ASN A 218 14.04 -1.70 5.75
CA ASN A 218 14.17 -1.99 4.33
C ASN A 218 13.11 -1.29 3.48
N VAL A 219 11.88 -1.23 3.99
CA VAL A 219 10.71 -0.74 3.25
C VAL A 219 9.86 0.12 4.15
N VAL A 220 9.33 1.21 3.60
CA VAL A 220 8.37 2.09 4.27
C VAL A 220 7.15 2.31 3.39
N PHE A 221 5.95 2.13 3.96
CA PHE A 221 4.67 2.40 3.30
C PHE A 221 3.94 3.58 3.96
N ALA A 222 3.37 4.45 3.15
CA ALA A 222 2.54 5.56 3.60
C ALA A 222 1.29 5.77 2.73
N GLY A 223 0.26 6.43 3.28
CA GLY A 223 -0.96 6.84 2.58
C GLY A 223 -0.95 8.34 2.29
N HIS A 224 -2.06 9.02 2.61
CA HIS A 224 -2.30 10.48 2.65
C HIS A 224 -2.35 11.17 1.28
N GLU A 225 -1.37 10.87 0.44
CA GLU A 225 -1.40 11.24 -0.96
C GLU A 225 -2.26 10.24 -1.72
N HIS A 226 -3.30 10.75 -2.34
CA HIS A 226 -4.35 9.97 -2.99
C HIS A 226 -3.92 9.45 -4.37
N PHE A 227 -2.82 8.71 -4.40
CA PHE A 227 -2.23 8.07 -5.57
C PHE A 227 -1.29 6.94 -5.14
N TYR A 228 -0.77 6.21 -6.12
CA TYR A 228 0.38 5.33 -5.91
C TYR A 228 1.67 6.02 -6.32
N GLU A 229 2.71 5.91 -5.50
CA GLU A 229 4.07 6.29 -5.86
C GLU A 229 5.07 5.29 -5.28
N ARG A 230 6.06 4.92 -6.10
CA ARG A 230 7.30 4.30 -5.65
C ARG A 230 8.44 5.27 -5.90
N VAL A 231 9.13 5.63 -4.83
CA VAL A 231 10.31 6.50 -4.88
C VAL A 231 11.54 5.64 -5.20
N LYS A 232 12.56 6.18 -5.85
CA LYS A 232 13.89 5.55 -5.91
C LYS A 232 14.40 5.37 -4.47
N PRO A 233 15.15 4.30 -4.16
CA PRO A 233 15.65 4.09 -2.81
C PRO A 233 16.33 5.34 -2.26
N GLN A 234 15.94 5.76 -1.06
CA GLN A 234 16.57 6.86 -0.34
C GLN A 234 17.37 6.24 0.81
N ASN A 235 18.67 6.52 0.88
CA ASN A 235 19.54 5.97 1.92
C ASN A 235 19.50 4.42 2.04
N GLY A 236 19.26 3.73 0.93
CA GLY A 236 19.12 2.27 0.89
C GLY A 236 17.73 1.72 1.27
N ILE A 237 16.78 2.59 1.59
CA ILE A 237 15.41 2.25 2.01
C ILE A 237 14.44 2.47 0.84
N GLN A 238 13.54 1.52 0.61
CA GLN A 238 12.52 1.62 -0.42
C GLN A 238 11.24 2.25 0.16
N TYR A 239 10.80 3.38 -0.41
CA TYR A 239 9.59 4.09 0.01
C TYR A 239 8.46 3.92 -0.99
N PHE A 240 7.24 3.78 -0.47
CA PHE A 240 6.00 3.70 -1.21
C PHE A 240 4.94 4.61 -0.61
N THR A 241 4.18 5.26 -1.48
CA THR A 241 2.93 5.93 -1.15
C THR A 241 1.79 5.18 -1.84
N ALA A 242 0.74 4.83 -1.10
CA ALA A 242 -0.36 4.01 -1.57
C ALA A 242 -1.71 4.46 -0.97
N GLY A 243 -2.03 5.75 -1.08
CA GLY A 243 -3.28 6.34 -0.61
C GLY A 243 -4.42 6.36 -1.64
N GLY A 244 -4.31 5.58 -2.71
CA GLY A 244 -5.28 5.60 -3.82
C GLY A 244 -6.50 4.70 -3.63
N SER A 245 -6.80 4.20 -2.43
CA SER A 245 -7.73 3.05 -2.29
C SER A 245 -9.21 3.42 -2.26
N ALA A 246 -9.57 4.70 -2.09
CA ALA A 246 -10.97 5.14 -2.13
C ALA A 246 -11.20 6.48 -2.82
N LYS A 247 -10.16 7.30 -2.97
CA LYS A 247 -10.15 8.58 -3.69
C LYS A 247 -8.83 8.66 -4.43
N LEU A 248 -8.86 8.98 -5.73
CA LEU A 248 -7.68 9.37 -6.47
C LEU A 248 -7.68 10.90 -6.64
N ARG A 249 -6.48 11.50 -6.61
CA ARG A 249 -6.25 12.90 -7.00
C ARG A 249 -5.53 12.89 -8.34
N GLU A 250 -6.29 12.92 -9.43
CA GLU A 250 -5.73 12.93 -10.79
C GLU A 250 -4.85 14.16 -11.05
N GLY A 251 -3.71 13.96 -11.69
CA GLY A 251 -2.75 15.02 -12.02
C GLY A 251 -1.98 15.57 -10.81
N ASN A 252 -2.02 14.88 -9.67
CA ASN A 252 -1.36 15.31 -8.44
C ASN A 252 0.12 14.91 -8.39
N ILE A 253 0.58 13.95 -9.20
CA ILE A 253 1.99 13.57 -9.23
C ILE A 253 2.80 14.56 -10.08
N ARG A 254 3.71 15.29 -9.44
CA ARG A 254 4.73 16.11 -10.12
C ARG A 254 6.03 15.34 -10.19
N THR A 255 6.20 14.51 -11.22
CA THR A 255 7.38 13.63 -11.37
C THR A 255 8.67 14.40 -11.09
N THR A 256 9.42 13.95 -10.10
CA THR A 256 10.69 14.53 -9.66
C THR A 256 11.85 13.56 -9.93
N GLY A 257 13.09 13.99 -9.65
CA GLY A 257 14.27 13.11 -9.75
C GLY A 257 14.20 11.86 -8.86
N MET A 258 13.40 11.89 -7.79
CA MET A 258 13.21 10.77 -6.87
C MET A 258 12.09 9.81 -7.30
N THR A 259 11.16 10.20 -8.17
CA THR A 259 10.07 9.30 -8.63
C THR A 259 10.65 8.13 -9.43
N ALA A 260 10.38 6.89 -9.02
CA ALA A 260 10.69 5.70 -9.82
C ALA A 260 9.48 5.27 -10.66
N ARG A 261 8.29 5.24 -10.04
CA ARG A 261 6.99 5.02 -10.69
C ARG A 261 5.91 5.77 -9.92
N GLY A 262 4.89 6.24 -10.61
CA GLY A 262 3.75 6.90 -9.99
C GLY A 262 2.51 6.76 -10.86
N PHE A 263 1.35 6.59 -10.24
CA PHE A 263 0.06 6.47 -10.91
C PHE A 263 -1.00 7.20 -10.10
N ASP A 264 -1.64 8.18 -10.73
CA ASP A 264 -2.70 8.99 -10.15
C ASP A 264 -4.00 8.96 -10.99
N THR A 265 -4.14 7.99 -11.89
CA THR A 265 -5.33 7.78 -12.73
C THR A 265 -5.78 6.31 -12.71
N GLU A 266 -7.08 6.07 -12.96
CA GLU A 266 -7.73 4.74 -12.82
C GLU A 266 -7.29 3.66 -13.83
N GLN A 267 -6.38 3.95 -14.76
CA GLN A 267 -6.01 3.04 -15.87
C GLN A 267 -4.52 2.70 -15.93
N SER A 268 -3.91 2.48 -14.78
CA SER A 268 -2.49 2.11 -14.71
C SER A 268 -2.27 0.62 -14.60
#